data_AF-A7SYP2-F1
#
_entry.id   AF-A7SYP2-F1
#
_cell.length_a   1.000
_cell.length_b   1.000
_cell.length_c   1.000
_cell.angle_alpha   90.00
_cell.angle_beta   90.00
_cell.angle_gamma   90.00
#
_symmetry.space_group_name_H-M   'P 1'
#
loop_
_entity.id
_entity.type
_entity.pdbx_description
1 polymer ?
#
loop_
_entity_poly.entity_id
_entity_poly.type
_entity_poly.pdbx_seq_one_letter_code
_entity_poly.pdbx_strand_id
1 'polypeptide(L)'
;MVHYLVSGFELELYSPHEYHCIYWYLDYLFGWHMNCLTRAEKLLQAQEAAIEQKSGKSGKKNKRKKKGMKLVRILTCFDCFRERSKGCGRLVFAFELEGKMKRPNFEFGSEQANIRFERRFMPFQVVDTPQAMYYAHYRDYTEMSRSSEAKPRELYLLAANAFYQAKSIFEPVVNPTAEVNLLLKVSKTNLVVSKLAAGGHKQGSANAPVFEFGTHQAFPILKIT
;
A
#
# COMPACT_ATOMS: atom_id res chain seq x y z
N MET A 1 -12.73 -1.94 -6.51
CA MET A 1 -11.30 -1.92 -6.94
C MET A 1 -10.37 -2.47 -5.85
N VAL A 2 -10.25 -1.84 -4.67
CA VAL A 2 -9.35 -2.33 -3.59
C VAL A 2 -9.63 -3.78 -3.20
N HIS A 3 -10.90 -4.12 -2.89
CA HIS A 3 -11.27 -5.49 -2.55
C HIS A 3 -10.94 -6.50 -3.66
N TYR A 4 -11.15 -6.13 -4.93
CA TYR A 4 -10.80 -6.98 -6.07
C TYR A 4 -9.30 -7.33 -6.08
N LEU A 5 -8.42 -6.35 -5.83
CA LEU A 5 -6.98 -6.60 -5.73
C LEU A 5 -6.61 -7.41 -4.49
N VAL A 6 -7.21 -7.09 -3.34
CA VAL A 6 -6.93 -7.81 -2.09
C VAL A 6 -7.32 -9.28 -2.19
N SER A 7 -8.49 -9.59 -2.75
CA SER A 7 -8.95 -10.96 -2.94
C SER A 7 -8.04 -11.78 -3.86
N GLY A 8 -7.29 -11.13 -4.76
CA GLY A 8 -6.31 -11.85 -5.58
C GLY A 8 -5.12 -12.40 -4.79
N PHE A 9 -4.78 -11.82 -3.62
CA PHE A 9 -3.81 -12.44 -2.70
C PHE A 9 -4.42 -13.66 -1.99
N GLU A 10 -5.64 -13.53 -1.48
CA GLU A 10 -6.35 -14.62 -0.78
C GLU A 10 -6.58 -15.84 -1.68
N LEU A 11 -6.85 -15.60 -2.96
CA LEU A 11 -7.05 -16.62 -3.98
C LEU A 11 -5.74 -17.06 -4.66
N GLU A 12 -4.58 -16.60 -4.17
CA GLU A 12 -3.25 -16.93 -4.70
C GLU A 12 -3.10 -16.70 -6.22
N LEU A 13 -3.79 -15.69 -6.76
CA LEU A 13 -3.80 -15.37 -8.20
C LEU A 13 -2.53 -14.63 -8.65
N TYR A 14 -1.68 -14.24 -7.71
CA TYR A 14 -0.52 -13.39 -7.90
C TYR A 14 0.75 -14.19 -7.67
N SER A 15 1.66 -14.18 -8.63
CA SER A 15 3.03 -14.66 -8.40
C SER A 15 3.83 -13.62 -7.62
N PRO A 16 4.84 -14.03 -6.82
CA PRO A 16 5.61 -13.09 -6.01
C PRO A 16 6.26 -11.92 -6.79
N HIS A 17 6.71 -12.17 -8.02
CA HIS A 17 7.28 -11.13 -8.89
C HIS A 17 6.24 -10.09 -9.33
N GLU A 18 4.94 -10.36 -9.20
CA GLU A 18 3.88 -9.40 -9.53
C GLU A 18 3.50 -8.52 -8.33
N TYR A 19 3.84 -8.92 -7.11
CA TYR A 19 3.37 -8.23 -5.90
C TYR A 19 3.70 -6.73 -5.89
N HIS A 20 4.88 -6.34 -6.40
CA HIS A 20 5.27 -4.94 -6.44
C HIS A 20 4.34 -4.06 -7.28
N CYS A 21 3.82 -4.56 -8.42
CA CYS A 21 2.87 -3.79 -9.24
C CYS A 21 1.47 -3.74 -8.59
N ILE A 22 1.04 -4.82 -7.95
CA ILE A 22 -0.23 -4.86 -7.20
C ILE A 22 -0.20 -3.85 -6.05
N TYR A 23 0.88 -3.86 -5.26
CA TYR A 23 1.02 -2.92 -4.14
C TYR A 23 1.17 -1.47 -4.59
N TRP A 24 1.83 -1.22 -5.72
CA TRP A 24 1.88 0.11 -6.31
C TRP A 24 0.47 0.62 -6.67
N TYR A 25 -0.36 -0.22 -7.29
CA TYR A 25 -1.74 0.15 -7.62
C TYR A 25 -2.60 0.32 -6.36
N LEU A 26 -2.36 -0.47 -5.31
CA LEU A 26 -3.02 -0.31 -4.02
C LEU A 26 -2.66 1.02 -3.35
N ASP A 27 -1.39 1.47 -3.37
CA ASP A 27 -0.99 2.81 -2.89
C ASP A 27 -1.78 3.90 -3.62
N TYR A 28 -1.88 3.80 -4.94
CA TYR A 28 -2.70 4.71 -5.76
C TYR A 28 -4.17 4.73 -5.29
N LEU A 29 -4.82 3.58 -5.17
CA LEU A 29 -6.23 3.50 -4.77
C LEU A 29 -6.48 4.03 -3.35
N PHE A 30 -5.59 3.71 -2.39
CA PHE A 30 -5.72 4.23 -1.03
C PHE A 30 -5.50 5.74 -0.99
N GLY A 31 -4.52 6.27 -1.75
CA GLY A 31 -4.32 7.71 -1.91
C GLY A 31 -5.56 8.41 -2.51
N TRP A 32 -6.19 7.79 -3.51
CA TRP A 32 -7.45 8.29 -4.08
C TRP A 32 -8.57 8.33 -3.05
N HIS A 33 -8.78 7.25 -2.29
CA HIS A 33 -9.79 7.22 -1.22
C HIS A 33 -9.56 8.30 -0.17
N MET A 34 -8.31 8.50 0.27
CA MET A 34 -7.96 9.57 1.22
C MET A 34 -8.27 10.96 0.65
N ASN A 35 -7.95 11.21 -0.62
CA ASN A 35 -8.24 12.47 -1.28
C ASN A 35 -9.75 12.74 -1.36
N CYS A 36 -10.54 11.74 -1.76
CA CYS A 36 -12.00 11.86 -1.81
C CYS A 36 -12.60 12.15 -0.42
N LEU A 37 -12.17 11.41 0.60
CA LEU A 37 -12.67 11.57 1.96
C LEU A 37 -12.28 12.92 2.57
N THR A 38 -11.04 13.37 2.36
CA THR A 38 -10.58 14.68 2.85
C THR A 38 -11.33 15.83 2.17
N ARG A 39 -11.60 15.72 0.86
CA ARG A 39 -12.42 16.70 0.14
C ARG A 39 -13.87 16.72 0.64
N ALA A 40 -14.46 15.54 0.84
CA ALA A 40 -15.80 15.42 1.39
C ALA A 40 -15.88 16.02 2.81
N GLU A 41 -14.86 15.83 3.64
CA GLU A 41 -14.77 16.45 4.97
C GLU A 41 -14.78 17.98 4.89
N LYS A 42 -13.95 18.57 4.02
CA LYS A 42 -13.89 20.03 3.83
C LYS A 42 -15.22 20.60 3.37
N LEU A 43 -15.91 19.92 2.45
CA LEU A 43 -17.24 20.33 1.98
C LEU A 43 -18.28 20.27 3.09
N LEU A 44 -18.26 19.21 3.91
CA LEU A 44 -19.15 19.08 5.07
C LEU A 44 -18.88 20.19 6.10
N GLN A 45 -17.62 20.47 6.41
CA GLN A 45 -17.24 21.55 7.34
C GLN A 45 -17.71 22.93 6.83
N ALA A 46 -17.54 23.21 5.54
CA ALA A 46 -17.99 24.46 4.92
C ALA A 46 -19.53 24.59 4.97
N GLN A 47 -20.25 23.50 4.67
CA GLN A 47 -21.71 23.46 4.78
C GLN A 47 -22.17 23.68 6.23
N GLU A 48 -21.50 23.06 7.20
CA GLU A 48 -21.80 23.23 8.61
C GLU A 48 -21.61 24.68 9.07
N ALA A 49 -20.50 25.32 8.69
CA ALA A 49 -20.24 26.72 8.99
C ALA A 49 -21.33 27.65 8.42
N ALA A 50 -21.76 27.40 7.17
CA ALA A 50 -22.83 28.17 6.54
C ALA A 50 -24.20 27.99 7.24
N ILE A 51 -24.50 26.78 7.75
CA ILE A 51 -25.74 26.53 8.49
C ILE A 51 -25.71 27.18 9.88
N GLU A 52 -24.55 27.16 10.57
CA GLU A 52 -24.41 27.81 11.88
C GLU A 52 -24.59 29.33 11.78
N GLN A 53 -24.02 29.95 10.74
CA GLN A 53 -24.24 31.37 10.44
C GLN A 53 -25.72 31.70 10.19
N LYS A 54 -26.48 30.80 9.55
CA LYS A 54 -27.90 31.04 9.22
C LYS A 54 -28.88 30.71 10.36
N SER A 55 -28.55 29.79 11.27
CA SER A 55 -29.56 29.20 12.17
C SER A 55 -29.32 29.37 13.67
N GLY A 56 -28.14 29.83 14.11
CA GLY A 56 -27.82 30.11 15.52
C GLY A 56 -27.97 28.94 16.51
N LYS A 57 -28.42 27.75 16.09
CA LYS A 57 -28.76 26.62 16.97
C LYS A 57 -27.53 25.76 17.29
N SER A 58 -26.98 25.95 18.48
CA SER A 58 -25.76 25.26 18.99
C SER A 58 -25.96 23.79 19.44
N GLY A 59 -27.20 23.30 19.53
CA GLY A 59 -27.54 22.02 20.17
C GLY A 59 -27.11 20.72 19.46
N LYS A 60 -26.62 20.76 18.20
CA LYS A 60 -26.19 19.56 17.45
C LYS A 60 -24.71 19.16 17.64
N LYS A 61 -23.93 19.87 18.46
CA LYS A 61 -22.47 19.66 18.63
C LYS A 61 -22.05 18.23 18.97
N ASN A 62 -22.76 17.52 19.86
CA ASN A 62 -22.34 16.17 20.29
C ASN A 62 -22.48 15.08 19.21
N LYS A 63 -23.54 15.12 18.38
CA LYS A 63 -23.71 14.16 17.28
C LYS A 63 -22.67 14.38 16.16
N ARG A 64 -22.19 15.62 16.02
CA ARG A 64 -21.16 16.03 15.03
C ARG A 64 -19.77 15.55 15.42
N LYS A 65 -19.35 15.72 16.68
CA LYS A 65 -18.06 15.22 17.18
C LYS A 65 -17.90 13.70 16.98
N LYS A 66 -18.97 12.93 17.16
CA LYS A 66 -18.99 11.48 16.93
C LYS A 66 -18.82 11.10 15.44
N LYS A 67 -19.32 11.91 14.50
CA LYS A 67 -19.13 11.67 13.05
C LYS A 67 -17.70 11.99 12.61
N GLY A 68 -17.14 13.12 13.03
CA GLY A 68 -15.74 13.47 12.76
C GLY A 68 -14.78 12.39 13.27
N MET A 69 -14.99 11.89 14.49
CA MET A 69 -14.17 10.80 15.05
C MET A 69 -14.24 9.49 14.24
N LYS A 70 -15.38 9.19 13.59
CA LYS A 70 -15.48 8.01 12.70
C LYS A 70 -14.71 8.21 11.39
N LEU A 71 -14.80 9.41 10.80
CA LEU A 71 -14.10 9.73 9.55
C LEU A 71 -12.58 9.73 9.74
N VAL A 72 -12.11 10.34 10.84
CA VAL A 72 -10.69 10.30 11.22
C VAL A 72 -10.19 8.86 11.30
N ARG A 73 -10.93 7.96 11.95
CA ARG A 73 -10.56 6.53 12.02
C ARG A 73 -10.44 5.89 10.63
N ILE A 74 -11.38 6.18 9.71
CA ILE A 74 -11.33 5.64 8.34
C ILE A 74 -10.13 6.18 7.57
N LEU A 75 -9.85 7.48 7.67
CA LEU A 75 -8.67 8.11 7.06
C LEU A 75 -7.37 7.50 7.61
N THR A 76 -7.27 7.35 8.94
CA THR A 76 -6.13 6.69 9.61
C THR A 76 -5.94 5.25 9.12
N CYS A 77 -7.02 4.49 8.93
CA CYS A 77 -6.93 3.14 8.37
C CYS A 77 -6.37 3.17 6.94
N PHE A 78 -6.93 4.01 6.06
CA PHE A 78 -6.45 4.11 4.67
C PHE A 78 -5.00 4.58 4.57
N ASP A 79 -4.58 5.51 5.42
CA ASP A 79 -3.19 5.96 5.49
C ASP A 79 -2.24 4.81 5.87
N CYS A 80 -2.62 4.00 6.87
CA CYS A 80 -1.85 2.83 7.22
C CYS A 80 -1.79 1.77 6.10
N PHE A 81 -2.92 1.52 5.42
CA PHE A 81 -2.96 0.59 4.28
C PHE A 81 -2.08 1.07 3.13
N ARG A 82 -2.07 2.38 2.89
CA ARG A 82 -1.23 3.03 1.89
C ARG A 82 0.25 2.89 2.21
N GLU A 83 0.67 3.22 3.43
CA GLU A 83 2.08 3.09 3.85
C GLU A 83 2.56 1.65 3.81
N ARG A 84 1.72 0.67 4.19
CA ARG A 84 2.06 -0.76 4.04
C ARG A 84 2.21 -1.17 2.58
N SER A 85 1.35 -0.67 1.70
CA SER A 85 1.44 -0.95 0.26
C SER A 85 2.75 -0.41 -0.32
N LYS A 86 3.12 0.82 0.01
CA LYS A 86 4.44 1.38 -0.35
C LYS A 86 5.60 0.54 0.16
N GLY A 87 5.55 0.14 1.44
CA GLY A 87 6.58 -0.68 2.07
C GLY A 87 6.77 -2.02 1.37
N CYS A 88 5.67 -2.76 1.16
CA CYS A 88 5.70 -4.06 0.49
C CYS A 88 6.14 -3.93 -0.96
N GLY A 89 5.61 -2.94 -1.70
CA GLY A 89 5.96 -2.72 -3.10
C GLY A 89 7.45 -2.44 -3.30
N ARG A 90 8.02 -1.50 -2.53
CA ARG A 90 9.45 -1.16 -2.60
C ARG A 90 10.35 -2.32 -2.21
N LEU A 91 9.97 -3.07 -1.18
CA LEU A 91 10.78 -4.18 -0.69
C LEU A 91 10.79 -5.36 -1.67
N VAL A 92 9.63 -5.71 -2.26
CA VAL A 92 9.55 -6.69 -3.35
C VAL A 92 10.37 -6.24 -4.55
N PHE A 93 10.24 -4.97 -4.93
CA PHE A 93 10.98 -4.42 -6.07
C PHE A 93 12.49 -4.43 -5.84
N ALA A 94 12.95 -4.16 -4.61
CA ALA A 94 14.37 -4.27 -4.26
C ALA A 94 14.90 -5.71 -4.37
N PHE A 95 14.15 -6.71 -3.89
CA PHE A 95 14.51 -8.12 -4.08
C PHE A 95 14.55 -8.52 -5.56
N GLU A 96 13.65 -7.94 -6.34
CA GLU A 96 13.60 -8.14 -7.78
C GLU A 96 14.83 -7.56 -8.49
N LEU A 97 15.30 -6.37 -8.09
CA LEU A 97 16.53 -5.76 -8.62
C LEU A 97 17.79 -6.56 -8.22
N GLU A 98 17.78 -7.19 -7.05
CA GLU A 98 18.85 -8.09 -6.61
C GLU A 98 18.80 -9.48 -7.29
N GLY A 99 17.82 -9.73 -8.17
CA GLY A 99 17.69 -11.02 -8.86
C GLY A 99 17.24 -12.17 -7.95
N LYS A 100 16.75 -11.89 -6.73
CA LYS A 100 16.29 -12.90 -5.76
C LYS A 100 14.90 -13.45 -6.06
N MET A 101 14.16 -12.79 -6.96
CA MET A 101 12.81 -13.18 -7.32
C MET A 101 12.82 -14.10 -8.54
N LYS A 102 12.20 -15.28 -8.40
CA LYS A 102 11.97 -16.16 -9.56
C LYS A 102 10.98 -15.51 -10.51
N ARG A 103 11.40 -15.33 -11.77
CA ARG A 103 10.53 -14.92 -12.86
C ARG A 103 10.39 -16.07 -13.85
N PRO A 104 9.18 -16.29 -14.42
CA PRO A 104 9.05 -17.16 -15.57
C PRO A 104 9.95 -16.64 -16.70
N ASN A 105 10.62 -17.56 -17.40
CA ASN A 105 11.31 -17.19 -18.64
C ASN A 105 10.24 -16.87 -19.69
N PHE A 106 10.12 -15.60 -20.07
CA PHE A 106 9.18 -15.20 -21.10
C PHE A 106 9.87 -15.32 -22.46
N GLU A 107 9.60 -16.42 -23.17
CA GLU A 107 10.17 -16.68 -24.51
C GLU A 107 9.81 -15.61 -25.54
N PHE A 108 8.70 -14.89 -25.31
CA PHE A 108 8.27 -13.73 -26.09
C PHE A 108 8.44 -12.46 -25.23
N GLY A 109 9.49 -11.69 -25.52
CA GLY A 109 10.03 -10.61 -24.68
C GLY A 109 9.15 -9.37 -24.51
N SER A 110 9.62 -8.47 -23.62
CA SER A 110 9.17 -7.09 -23.25
C SER A 110 7.68 -6.73 -23.22
N GLU A 111 6.89 -7.07 -24.23
CA GLU A 111 5.44 -6.89 -24.25
C GLU A 111 4.74 -7.72 -23.18
N GLN A 112 5.31 -8.86 -22.77
CA GLN A 112 4.65 -9.73 -21.80
C GLN A 112 4.46 -9.09 -20.42
N ALA A 113 5.38 -8.22 -20.00
CA ALA A 113 5.23 -7.46 -18.75
C ALA A 113 4.10 -6.45 -18.84
N ASN A 114 3.99 -5.76 -19.98
CA ASN A 114 2.89 -4.87 -20.31
C ASN A 114 1.55 -5.63 -20.35
N ILE A 115 1.46 -6.70 -21.14
CA ILE A 115 0.25 -7.53 -21.29
C ILE A 115 -0.21 -8.09 -19.94
N ARG A 116 0.70 -8.54 -19.06
CA ARG A 116 0.33 -9.02 -17.72
C ARG A 116 -0.22 -7.91 -16.84
N PHE A 117 0.44 -6.75 -16.84
CA PHE A 117 -0.06 -5.57 -16.13
C PHE A 117 -1.47 -5.21 -16.63
N GLU A 118 -1.62 -5.03 -17.94
CA GLU A 118 -2.88 -4.65 -18.55
C GLU A 118 -3.98 -5.68 -18.25
N ARG A 119 -3.72 -6.98 -18.37
CA ARG A 119 -4.71 -8.02 -18.00
C ARG A 119 -5.08 -7.99 -16.52
N ARG A 120 -4.12 -7.69 -15.63
CA ARG A 120 -4.37 -7.63 -14.19
C ARG A 120 -5.28 -6.47 -13.81
N PHE A 121 -5.12 -5.33 -14.49
CA PHE A 121 -5.85 -4.09 -14.20
C PHE A 121 -6.96 -3.76 -15.22
N MET A 122 -7.15 -4.59 -16.26
CA MET A 122 -8.18 -4.45 -17.29
C MET A 122 -9.59 -4.19 -16.71
N PRO A 123 -10.03 -4.87 -15.63
CA PRO A 123 -11.35 -4.61 -15.04
C PRO A 123 -11.55 -3.17 -14.53
N PHE A 124 -10.48 -2.40 -14.39
CA PHE A 124 -10.52 -1.01 -13.93
C PHE A 124 -10.59 0.01 -15.07
N GLN A 125 -10.29 -0.40 -16.30
CA GLN A 125 -10.32 0.49 -17.46
C GLN A 125 -11.73 0.95 -17.85
N VAL A 126 -12.73 0.15 -17.49
CA VAL A 126 -14.16 0.47 -17.70
C VAL A 126 -14.73 1.38 -16.61
N VAL A 127 -13.94 1.72 -15.59
CA VAL A 127 -14.37 2.56 -14.47
C VAL A 127 -13.84 3.97 -14.68
N ASP A 128 -14.73 4.95 -14.77
CA ASP A 128 -14.34 6.34 -15.02
C ASP A 128 -13.61 6.98 -13.82
N THR A 129 -13.89 6.54 -12.58
CA THR A 129 -13.37 7.17 -11.37
C THR A 129 -13.02 6.15 -10.29
N PRO A 130 -11.77 6.13 -9.77
CA PRO A 130 -10.59 6.87 -10.24
C PRO A 130 -10.20 6.53 -11.69
N GLN A 131 -9.50 7.45 -12.36
CA GLN A 131 -8.90 7.16 -13.66
C GLN A 131 -7.94 5.96 -13.56
N ALA A 132 -8.02 5.02 -14.50
CA ALA A 132 -7.16 3.86 -14.50
C ALA A 132 -5.68 4.24 -14.69
N MET A 133 -4.79 3.55 -13.97
CA MET A 133 -3.35 3.70 -14.16
C MET A 133 -2.85 2.66 -15.16
N TYR A 134 -2.37 3.11 -16.32
CA TYR A 134 -1.80 2.27 -17.38
C TYR A 134 -0.35 1.83 -17.12
N TYR A 135 0.12 0.83 -17.88
CA TYR A 135 1.48 0.32 -17.78
C TYR A 135 2.55 1.41 -17.94
N ALA A 136 2.33 2.43 -18.77
CA ALA A 136 3.28 3.54 -18.93
C ALA A 136 3.60 4.23 -17.60
N HIS A 137 2.59 4.55 -16.78
CA HIS A 137 2.79 5.16 -15.47
C HIS A 137 3.58 4.25 -14.53
N TYR A 138 3.30 2.95 -14.59
CA TYR A 138 3.98 1.97 -13.78
C TYR A 138 5.45 1.83 -14.19
N ARG A 139 5.70 1.73 -15.49
CA ARG A 139 7.04 1.68 -16.07
C ARG A 139 7.82 2.92 -15.65
N ASP A 140 7.29 4.12 -15.84
CA ASP A 140 7.96 5.37 -15.48
C ASP A 140 8.30 5.42 -13.98
N TYR A 141 7.40 4.92 -13.11
CA TYR A 141 7.67 4.77 -11.67
C TYR A 141 8.85 3.82 -11.39
N THR A 142 8.87 2.66 -12.04
CA THR A 142 9.95 1.67 -11.86
C THR A 142 11.27 2.12 -12.51
N GLU A 143 11.22 2.83 -13.63
CA GLU A 143 12.38 3.39 -14.33
C GLU A 143 13.02 4.50 -13.51
N MET A 144 12.23 5.42 -12.94
CA MET A 144 12.72 6.42 -11.99
C MET A 144 13.44 5.76 -10.81
N SER A 145 12.89 4.64 -10.33
CA SER A 145 13.48 3.86 -9.24
C SER A 145 14.72 3.05 -9.65
N ARG A 146 14.98 2.88 -10.95
CA ARG A 146 16.17 2.22 -11.52
C ARG A 146 17.24 3.22 -11.97
N SER A 147 16.83 4.42 -12.41
CA SER A 147 17.69 5.45 -13.01
C SER A 147 18.25 6.42 -11.97
N SER A 148 17.54 6.64 -10.86
CA SER A 148 18.14 7.18 -9.65
C SER A 148 19.23 6.21 -9.19
N GLU A 149 20.32 6.68 -8.56
CA GLU A 149 21.35 5.84 -7.92
C GLU A 149 20.81 5.01 -6.73
N ALA A 150 19.51 4.72 -6.71
CA ALA A 150 18.79 3.90 -5.77
C ALA A 150 19.29 2.44 -5.86
N LYS A 151 20.45 2.20 -5.24
CA LYS A 151 20.92 0.87 -4.88
C LYS A 151 19.76 0.15 -4.18
N PRO A 152 19.53 -1.16 -4.36
CA PRO A 152 18.49 -1.92 -3.65
C PRO A 152 18.41 -1.59 -2.15
N ARG A 153 19.56 -1.28 -1.54
CA ARG A 153 19.69 -0.69 -0.21
C ARG A 153 18.79 0.52 0.08
N GLU A 154 18.73 1.51 -0.80
CA GLU A 154 17.88 2.68 -0.62
C GLU A 154 16.40 2.31 -0.66
N LEU A 155 15.99 1.43 -1.58
CA LEU A 155 14.62 0.92 -1.62
C LEU A 155 14.25 0.19 -0.32
N TYR A 156 15.16 -0.58 0.26
CA TYR A 156 14.96 -1.17 1.58
C TYR A 156 14.80 -0.12 2.68
N LEU A 157 15.57 0.98 2.65
CA LEU A 157 15.42 2.08 3.60
C LEU A 157 14.08 2.81 3.42
N LEU A 158 13.66 3.08 2.19
CA LEU A 158 12.36 3.67 1.88
C LEU A 158 11.19 2.74 2.28
N ALA A 159 11.39 1.42 2.17
CA ALA A 159 10.44 0.44 2.67
C ALA A 159 10.40 0.45 4.21
N ALA A 160 11.55 0.49 4.89
CA ALA A 160 11.63 0.62 6.34
C ALA A 160 10.91 1.88 6.83
N ASN A 161 11.12 3.02 6.18
CA ASN A 161 10.43 4.26 6.52
C ASN A 161 8.92 4.12 6.39
N ALA A 162 8.42 3.50 5.31
CA ALA A 162 6.99 3.28 5.12
C ALA A 162 6.39 2.37 6.21
N PHE A 163 7.06 1.27 6.57
CA PHE A 163 6.60 0.41 7.67
C PHE A 163 6.68 1.09 9.03
N TYR A 164 7.65 1.99 9.24
CA TYR A 164 7.71 2.82 10.44
C TYR A 164 6.53 3.78 10.52
N GLN A 165 6.16 4.45 9.42
CA GLN A 165 4.96 5.29 9.37
C GLN A 165 3.68 4.48 9.61
N ALA A 166 3.55 3.32 8.97
CA ALA A 166 2.41 2.43 9.21
C ALA A 166 2.29 2.00 10.69
N LYS A 167 3.43 1.74 11.34
CA LYS A 167 3.51 1.43 12.78
C LYS A 167 3.09 2.63 13.63
N SER A 168 3.66 3.82 13.37
CA SER A 168 3.43 5.03 14.17
C SER A 168 1.97 5.49 14.12
N ILE A 169 1.24 5.16 13.05
CA ILE A 169 -0.19 5.44 12.92
C ILE A 169 -1.04 4.63 13.93
N PHE A 170 -0.72 3.34 14.15
CA PHE A 170 -1.53 2.45 14.99
C PHE A 170 -1.01 2.26 16.41
N GLU A 171 0.27 2.53 16.67
CA GLU A 171 0.86 2.42 18.00
C GLU A 171 0.17 3.27 19.09
N PRO A 172 -0.36 4.48 18.82
CA PRO A 172 -1.07 5.29 19.80
C PRO A 172 -2.53 4.86 20.05
N VAL A 173 -3.06 3.88 19.31
CA VAL A 173 -4.48 3.51 19.38
C VAL A 173 -4.77 2.79 20.69
N VAL A 174 -5.58 3.43 21.55
CA VAL A 174 -6.07 2.83 22.81
C VAL A 174 -7.11 1.76 22.50
N ASN A 175 -6.94 0.55 23.07
CA ASN A 175 -7.76 -0.64 22.82
C ASN A 175 -7.86 -1.03 21.33
N PRO A 176 -6.72 -1.42 20.70
CA PRO A 176 -6.69 -1.82 19.30
C PRO A 176 -7.53 -3.09 19.08
N THR A 177 -8.23 -3.13 17.94
CA THR A 177 -8.94 -4.35 17.51
C THR A 177 -7.96 -5.46 17.18
N ALA A 178 -8.45 -6.70 17.10
CA ALA A 178 -7.63 -7.84 16.67
C ALA A 178 -6.96 -7.58 15.31
N GLU A 179 -7.70 -7.00 14.36
CA GLU A 179 -7.18 -6.60 13.05
C GLU A 179 -6.04 -5.58 13.17
N VAL A 180 -6.19 -4.53 13.97
CA VAL A 180 -5.12 -3.53 14.19
C VAL A 180 -3.87 -4.18 14.80
N ASN A 181 -4.03 -5.13 15.71
CA ASN A 181 -2.91 -5.88 16.29
C ASN A 181 -2.18 -6.75 15.25
N LEU A 182 -2.91 -7.43 14.37
CA LEU A 182 -2.32 -8.18 13.26
C LEU A 182 -1.54 -7.26 12.31
N LEU A 183 -2.11 -6.10 11.97
CA LEU A 183 -1.47 -5.11 11.10
C LEU A 183 -0.24 -4.45 11.73
N LEU A 184 -0.26 -4.22 13.05
CA LEU A 184 0.90 -3.76 13.81
C LEU A 184 2.01 -4.81 13.81
N LYS A 185 1.67 -6.09 13.96
CA LYS A 185 2.63 -7.20 13.87
C LYS A 185 3.31 -7.21 12.50
N VAL A 186 2.53 -7.17 11.41
CA VAL A 186 3.07 -7.13 10.04
C VAL A 186 4.01 -5.92 9.85
N SER A 187 3.58 -4.72 10.26
CA SER A 187 4.38 -3.50 10.12
C SER A 187 5.69 -3.57 10.92
N LYS A 188 5.65 -4.03 12.17
CA LYS A 188 6.85 -4.16 13.03
C LYS A 188 7.82 -5.19 12.48
N THR A 189 7.34 -6.36 12.07
CA THR A 189 8.21 -7.41 11.53
C THR A 189 8.84 -6.97 10.21
N ASN A 190 8.05 -6.42 9.29
CA ASN A 190 8.56 -6.00 7.99
C ASN A 190 9.48 -4.79 8.09
N LEU A 191 9.29 -3.90 9.07
CA LEU A 191 10.25 -2.83 9.40
C LEU A 191 11.64 -3.40 9.72
N VAL A 192 11.70 -4.43 10.57
CA VAL A 192 12.97 -5.09 10.92
C VAL A 192 13.59 -5.77 9.71
N VAL A 193 12.78 -6.49 8.93
CA VAL A 193 13.21 -7.16 7.69
C VAL A 193 13.81 -6.17 6.70
N SER A 194 13.15 -5.04 6.45
CA SER A 194 13.67 -3.97 5.60
C SER A 194 15.01 -3.43 6.09
N LYS A 195 15.17 -3.20 7.41
CA LYS A 195 16.43 -2.73 7.99
C LYS A 195 17.55 -3.76 7.86
N LEU A 196 17.25 -5.05 8.06
CA LEU A 196 18.22 -6.13 7.88
C LEU A 196 18.67 -6.23 6.43
N ALA A 197 17.74 -6.18 5.47
CA ALA A 197 18.06 -6.15 4.05
C ALA A 197 18.94 -4.95 3.67
N ALA A 198 18.60 -3.75 4.17
CA ALA A 198 19.41 -2.54 3.97
C ALA A 198 20.83 -2.64 4.59
N GLY A 199 20.98 -3.44 5.64
CA GLY A 199 22.26 -3.75 6.29
C GLY A 199 23.08 -4.84 5.57
N GLY A 200 22.58 -5.39 4.46
CA GLY A 200 23.28 -6.44 3.71
C GLY A 200 23.08 -7.85 4.27
N HIS A 201 22.14 -8.05 5.22
CA HIS A 201 21.86 -9.38 5.74
C HIS A 201 21.40 -10.32 4.62
N LYS A 202 22.11 -11.44 4.45
CA LYS A 202 21.89 -12.43 3.38
C LYS A 202 21.93 -11.83 1.96
N GLN A 203 22.78 -10.82 1.74
CA GLN A 203 22.96 -10.22 0.42
C GLN A 203 23.42 -11.25 -0.62
N GLY A 204 24.36 -12.15 -0.27
CA GLY A 204 24.86 -13.21 -1.14
C GLY A 204 24.00 -14.48 -1.22
N SER A 205 22.82 -14.48 -0.57
CA SER A 205 21.91 -15.63 -0.64
C SER A 205 21.19 -15.67 -1.98
N ALA A 206 21.18 -16.83 -2.64
CA ALA A 206 20.41 -17.08 -3.85
C ALA A 206 18.95 -17.50 -3.54
N ASN A 207 18.60 -17.65 -2.25
CA ASN A 207 17.26 -18.08 -1.86
C ASN A 207 16.25 -16.95 -2.03
N ALA A 208 15.10 -17.29 -2.61
CA ALA A 208 14.01 -16.34 -2.80
C ALA A 208 13.34 -16.01 -1.45
N PRO A 209 12.97 -14.74 -1.22
CA PRO A 209 12.28 -14.33 0.00
C PRO A 209 10.93 -15.06 0.12
N VAL A 210 10.54 -15.32 1.37
CA VAL A 210 9.26 -15.99 1.69
C VAL A 210 8.24 -14.95 2.11
N PHE A 211 7.02 -15.09 1.61
CA PHE A 211 5.87 -14.22 1.86
C PHE A 211 4.79 -14.99 2.63
N GLU A 212 4.60 -14.67 3.90
CA GLU A 212 3.65 -15.38 4.77
C GLU A 212 2.36 -14.58 4.98
N PHE A 213 1.28 -14.98 4.32
CA PHE A 213 -0.03 -14.33 4.41
C PHE A 213 -0.87 -14.78 5.62
N GLY A 214 -0.38 -15.70 6.45
CA GLY A 214 -1.13 -16.23 7.60
C GLY A 214 -1.49 -15.20 8.69
N THR A 215 -0.84 -14.03 8.72
CA THR A 215 -1.21 -12.94 9.65
C THR A 215 -2.24 -11.97 9.04
N HIS A 216 -2.22 -11.77 7.72
CA HIS A 216 -3.14 -10.89 7.02
C HIS A 216 -3.24 -11.26 5.54
N GLN A 217 -4.47 -11.35 5.03
CA GLN A 217 -4.82 -11.78 3.66
C GLN A 217 -4.06 -11.07 2.53
N ALA A 218 -3.78 -9.77 2.66
CA ALA A 218 -3.12 -8.97 1.61
C ALA A 218 -1.71 -8.51 1.93
N PHE A 219 -1.25 -8.61 3.19
CA PHE A 219 0.01 -8.01 3.63
C PHE A 219 0.83 -9.07 4.35
N PRO A 220 1.82 -9.66 3.68
CA PRO A 220 2.55 -10.79 4.22
C PRO A 220 3.55 -10.32 5.27
N ILE A 221 3.89 -11.22 6.19
CA ILE A 221 5.15 -11.14 6.89
C ILE A 221 6.24 -11.65 5.95
N LEU A 222 7.28 -10.84 5.75
CA LEU A 222 8.39 -11.21 4.88
C LEU A 222 9.52 -11.86 5.66
N LYS A 223 10.19 -12.83 5.03
CA LYS A 223 11.40 -13.47 5.58
C LYS A 223 12.49 -13.51 4.52
N ILE A 224 13.68 -13.07 4.92
CA ILE A 224 14.89 -13.16 4.09
C ILE A 224 15.54 -14.51 4.37
N THR A 225 15.74 -15.30 3.32
CA THR A 225 16.22 -16.68 3.37
C THR A 225 17.68 -16.82 3.02
#